data_AF-A0ABD7NB26-F1
#
_entry.id   AF-A0ABD7NB26-F1
#
_cell.length_a   1.000
_cell.length_b   1.000
_cell.length_c   1.000
_cell.angle_alpha   90.00
_cell.angle_beta   90.00
_cell.angle_gamma   90.00
#
_symmetry.space_group_name_H-M   'P 1'
#
loop_
_entity.id
_entity.type
_entity.pdbx_description
1 polymer ?
#
loop_
_entity_poly.entity_id
_entity_poly.type
_entity_poly.pdbx_seq_one_letter_code
_entity_poly.pdbx_strand_id
1 'polypeptide(L)'
;MESVLTEASSRLRGDLLRNLIITGLALHTTAPELPRLLASMPVPPTSVSELQALVQQMAGTADVNRAAAAVPDTPAASAAPVSGADTREIKKNMRRAFGD
;
A
#
# COMPACT_ATOMS: atom_id res chain seq x y z
N MET A 1 18.03 22.90 8.73
CA MET A 1 18.15 21.73 7.83
C MET A 1 19.21 22.07 6.81
N GLU A 2 20.39 21.52 7.01
CA GLU A 2 21.47 21.62 6.02
C GLU A 2 21.09 20.69 4.86
N SER A 3 21.20 21.18 3.62
CA SER A 3 20.84 20.37 2.46
C SER A 3 21.87 19.24 2.31
N VAL A 4 21.42 17.99 2.15
CA VAL A 4 22.28 16.82 1.87
C VAL A 4 23.28 17.10 0.74
N LEU A 5 22.91 17.97 -0.21
CA LEU A 5 23.77 18.39 -1.30
C LEU A 5 24.92 19.31 -0.85
N THR A 6 24.69 20.16 0.15
CA THR A 6 25.68 21.11 0.69
C THR A 6 26.76 20.38 1.48
N GLU A 7 26.38 19.37 2.27
CA GLU A 7 27.32 18.55 3.05
C GLU A 7 28.13 17.56 2.20
N ALA A 8 27.62 17.17 1.03
CA ALA A 8 28.32 16.26 0.14
C ALA A 8 29.60 16.87 -0.45
N SER A 9 30.65 16.03 -0.58
CA SER A 9 31.87 16.39 -1.32
C SER A 9 31.54 16.77 -2.77
N SER A 10 32.38 17.61 -3.41
CA SER A 10 32.10 18.12 -4.77
C SER A 10 31.85 17.00 -5.81
N ARG A 11 32.65 15.93 -5.75
CA ARG A 11 32.47 14.75 -6.61
C ARG A 11 31.13 14.06 -6.34
N LEU A 12 30.84 13.76 -5.07
CA LEU A 12 29.58 13.10 -4.68
C LEU A 12 28.36 13.96 -5.01
N ARG A 13 28.46 15.28 -4.83
CA ARG A 13 27.40 16.24 -5.16
C ARG A 13 27.04 16.18 -6.65
N GLY A 14 28.03 16.07 -7.54
CA GLY A 14 27.79 15.91 -8.98
C GLY A 14 26.99 14.64 -9.28
N ASP A 15 27.37 13.52 -8.69
CA ASP A 15 26.68 12.24 -8.87
C ASP A 15 25.26 12.26 -8.28
N LEU A 16 25.09 12.85 -7.09
CA LEU A 16 23.78 13.02 -6.45
C LEU A 16 22.83 13.89 -7.27
N LEU A 17 23.31 15.03 -7.77
CA LEU A 17 22.52 15.93 -8.62
C LEU A 17 22.07 15.22 -9.91
N ARG A 18 22.99 14.48 -10.55
CA ARG A 18 22.67 13.71 -11.75
C ARG A 18 21.57 12.68 -11.47
N ASN A 19 21.72 11.90 -10.40
CA ASN A 19 20.74 10.87 -10.04
C ASN A 19 19.38 11.49 -9.68
N LEU A 20 19.37 12.62 -8.96
CA LEU A 20 18.15 13.33 -8.59
C LEU A 20 17.40 13.87 -9.83
N ILE A 21 18.12 14.45 -10.80
CA ILE A 21 17.53 14.95 -12.05
C ILE A 21 16.92 13.80 -12.86
N ILE A 22 17.67 12.71 -13.05
CA ILE A 22 17.21 11.55 -13.83
C ILE A 22 15.99 10.93 -13.16
N THR A 23 16.03 10.74 -11.84
CA THR A 23 14.94 10.14 -11.08
C THR A 23 13.71 11.04 -11.09
N GLY A 24 13.88 12.34 -10.86
CA GLY A 24 12.78 13.31 -10.91
C GLY A 24 12.08 13.34 -12.26
N LEU A 25 12.84 13.29 -13.37
CA LEU A 25 12.30 13.17 -14.71
C LEU A 25 11.58 11.83 -14.93
N ALA A 26 12.20 10.71 -14.55
CA ALA A 26 11.57 9.39 -14.67
C ALA A 26 10.24 9.32 -13.91
N LEU A 27 10.21 9.85 -12.68
CA LEU A 27 8.98 9.97 -11.90
C LEU A 27 7.95 10.86 -12.59
N HIS A 28 8.37 12.00 -13.17
CA HIS A 28 7.45 12.87 -13.91
C HIS A 28 6.80 12.18 -15.12
N THR A 29 7.52 11.27 -15.80
CA THR A 29 6.95 10.52 -16.93
C THR A 29 5.91 9.48 -16.53
N THR A 30 6.02 8.90 -15.33
CA THR A 30 5.10 7.86 -14.84
C THR A 30 3.98 8.43 -13.98
N ALA A 31 4.22 9.53 -13.28
CA ALA A 31 3.28 10.22 -12.40
C ALA A 31 3.58 11.74 -12.39
N PRO A 32 3.02 12.53 -13.32
CA PRO A 32 3.40 13.93 -13.51
C PRO A 32 3.15 14.82 -12.28
N GLU A 33 2.12 14.50 -11.50
CA GLU A 33 1.74 15.23 -10.29
C GLU A 33 2.64 14.92 -9.08
N LEU A 34 3.30 13.76 -9.05
CA LEU A 34 4.06 13.29 -7.88
C LEU A 34 5.26 14.20 -7.55
N PRO A 35 6.15 14.58 -8.51
CA PRO A 35 7.26 15.48 -8.20
C PRO A 35 6.78 16.85 -7.67
N ARG A 36 5.70 17.38 -8.24
CA ARG A 36 5.12 18.66 -7.83
C ARG A 36 4.54 18.58 -6.41
N LEU A 37 3.83 17.50 -6.11
CA LEU A 37 3.30 17.23 -4.78
C LEU A 37 4.43 17.21 -3.76
N LEU A 38 5.46 16.38 -3.98
CA LEU A 38 6.61 16.26 -3.08
C LEU A 38 7.30 17.62 -2.82
N ALA A 39 7.44 18.45 -3.86
CA ALA A 39 8.05 19.77 -3.75
C ALA A 39 7.18 20.80 -2.98
N SER A 40 5.85 20.61 -2.97
CA SER A 40 4.89 21.49 -2.30
C SER A 40 4.61 21.13 -0.84
N MET A 41 5.06 19.95 -0.39
CA MET A 41 4.82 19.49 0.98
C MET A 41 5.65 20.30 1.98
N PRO A 42 5.03 20.84 3.06
CA PRO A 42 5.78 21.48 4.13
C PRO A 42 6.78 20.54 4.81
N VAL A 43 6.40 19.25 4.90
CA VAL A 43 7.23 18.16 5.40
C VAL A 43 7.19 17.03 4.37
N PRO A 44 8.25 16.85 3.57
CA PRO A 44 8.31 15.75 2.61
C PRO A 44 8.47 14.39 3.34
N PRO A 45 8.07 13.28 2.69
CA PRO A 45 8.26 11.95 3.26
C PRO A 45 9.75 11.68 3.53
N THR A 46 10.04 11.21 4.72
CA THR A 46 11.42 10.96 5.18
C THR A 46 11.83 9.50 5.11
N SER A 47 10.86 8.62 4.82
CA SER A 47 11.05 7.18 4.69
C SER A 47 10.42 6.64 3.40
N VAL A 48 10.93 5.48 2.96
CA VAL A 48 10.37 4.78 1.79
C VAL A 48 8.93 4.37 2.04
N SER A 49 8.59 3.93 3.26
CA SER A 49 7.24 3.53 3.63
C SER A 49 6.24 4.70 3.56
N GLU A 50 6.63 5.89 4.02
CA GLU A 50 5.79 7.10 3.89
C GLU A 50 5.57 7.48 2.42
N LEU A 51 6.64 7.43 1.61
CA LEU A 51 6.52 7.69 0.18
C LEU A 51 5.61 6.67 -0.51
N GLN A 52 5.73 5.38 -0.16
CA GLN A 52 4.88 4.32 -0.71
C GLN A 52 3.42 4.49 -0.29
N ALA A 53 3.15 4.91 0.94
CA ALA A 53 1.79 5.22 1.40
C ALA A 53 1.18 6.38 0.59
N LEU A 54 1.97 7.45 0.36
CA LEU A 54 1.55 8.59 -0.45
C LEU A 54 1.22 8.18 -1.90
N VAL A 55 2.11 7.41 -2.53
CA VAL A 55 1.91 6.93 -3.91
C VAL A 55 0.67 6.04 -4.02
N GLN A 56 0.42 5.17 -3.04
CA GLN A 56 -0.80 4.36 -3.00
C GLN A 56 -2.06 5.20 -2.82
N GLN A 57 -2.00 6.25 -2.00
CA GLN A 57 -3.10 7.18 -1.82
C GLN A 57 -3.42 7.92 -3.13
N MET A 58 -2.39 8.36 -3.86
CA MET A 58 -2.55 8.98 -5.18
C MET A 58 -3.14 8.01 -6.21
N ALA A 59 -2.74 6.73 -6.15
CA ALA A 59 -3.26 5.68 -7.00
C ALA A 59 -4.69 5.23 -6.63
N GLY A 60 -5.26 5.74 -5.53
CA GLY A 60 -6.56 5.31 -5.02
C GLY A 60 -6.56 3.90 -4.42
N THR A 61 -5.38 3.34 -4.11
CA THR A 61 -5.21 1.97 -3.58
C THR A 61 -5.01 1.92 -2.07
N ALA A 62 -5.05 3.07 -1.38
CA ALA A 62 -4.77 3.18 0.05
C ALA A 62 -5.65 2.28 0.96
N ASP A 63 -6.88 1.95 0.55
CA ASP A 63 -7.77 1.07 1.32
C ASP A 63 -7.41 -0.43 1.21
N VAL A 64 -6.62 -0.84 0.21
CA VAL A 64 -6.25 -2.25 0.02
C VAL A 64 -5.31 -2.71 1.15
N ASN A 65 -4.45 -1.83 1.67
CA ASN A 65 -3.57 -2.17 2.80
C ASN A 65 -4.26 -2.07 4.16
N ARG A 66 -5.28 -1.22 4.32
CA ARG A 66 -6.07 -1.19 5.57
C ARG A 66 -6.98 -2.42 5.67
N ALA A 67 -7.52 -2.91 4.56
CA ALA A 67 -8.27 -4.15 4.51
C ALA A 67 -7.39 -5.40 4.79
N ALA A 68 -6.11 -5.38 4.41
CA ALA A 68 -5.16 -6.46 4.71
C ALA A 68 -4.59 -6.39 6.15
N ALA A 69 -4.52 -5.20 6.76
CA ALA A 69 -4.07 -5.01 8.15
C ALA A 69 -5.23 -4.99 9.17
N ALA A 70 -6.49 -4.97 8.71
CA ALA A 70 -7.68 -5.07 9.55
C ALA A 70 -8.25 -6.50 9.56
N VAL A 71 -7.39 -7.49 9.83
CA VAL A 71 -7.83 -8.66 10.59
C VAL A 71 -7.52 -8.35 12.05
N PRO A 72 -8.44 -7.76 12.82
CA PRO A 72 -8.26 -7.67 14.25
C PRO A 72 -8.32 -9.07 14.85
N ASP A 73 -7.25 -9.50 15.53
CA ASP A 73 -7.31 -10.48 16.61
C ASP A 73 -8.26 -9.95 17.69
N THR A 74 -9.55 -10.19 17.48
CA THR A 74 -10.56 -10.06 18.53
C THR A 74 -10.83 -11.48 19.02
N PRO A 75 -10.67 -11.78 20.32
CA PRO A 75 -11.22 -13.01 20.86
C PRO A 75 -12.74 -12.88 20.75
N ALA A 76 -13.29 -13.41 19.66
CA ALA A 76 -14.72 -13.52 19.46
C ALA A 76 -15.24 -14.41 20.58
N ALA A 77 -16.08 -13.81 21.41
CA ALA A 77 -16.89 -14.52 22.37
C ALA A 77 -17.51 -15.75 21.70
N SER A 78 -17.25 -16.89 22.33
CA SER A 78 -17.91 -18.19 22.17
C SER A 78 -19.20 -18.16 21.33
N ALA A 79 -19.08 -18.48 20.04
CA ALA A 79 -20.17 -19.05 19.29
C ALA A 79 -20.01 -20.57 19.39
N ALA A 80 -20.96 -21.19 20.10
CA ALA A 80 -21.10 -22.62 20.25
C ALA A 80 -20.94 -23.37 18.91
N PRO A 81 -20.46 -24.62 18.91
CA PRO A 81 -20.30 -25.40 17.68
C PRO A 81 -21.66 -25.50 16.99
N VAL A 82 -21.74 -25.04 15.72
CA VAL A 82 -22.98 -25.14 14.96
C VAL A 82 -23.31 -26.63 14.79
N SER A 83 -24.32 -27.02 15.53
CA SER A 83 -24.80 -28.38 15.71
C SER A 83 -25.52 -28.82 14.44
N GLY A 84 -24.95 -29.81 13.73
CA GLY A 84 -25.61 -30.95 13.07
C GLY A 84 -26.83 -30.79 12.14
N ALA A 85 -27.44 -29.62 11.99
CA ALA A 85 -28.71 -29.43 11.29
C ALA A 85 -28.54 -29.11 9.80
N ASP A 86 -27.48 -28.39 9.43
CA ASP A 86 -27.30 -27.89 8.05
C ASP A 86 -26.88 -28.97 7.04
N THR A 87 -26.32 -30.09 7.49
CA THR A 87 -25.88 -31.15 6.57
C THR A 87 -27.04 -31.89 5.90
N ARG A 88 -28.25 -31.87 6.49
CA ARG A 88 -29.43 -32.55 5.94
C ARG A 88 -30.01 -31.80 4.73
N GLU A 89 -30.03 -30.47 4.79
CA GLU A 89 -30.47 -29.62 3.68
C GLU A 89 -29.45 -29.61 2.56
N ILE A 90 -28.16 -29.55 2.88
CA ILE A 90 -27.07 -29.64 1.91
C ILE A 90 -27.14 -30.98 1.16
N LYS A 91 -27.29 -32.12 1.86
CA LYS A 91 -27.45 -33.44 1.21
C LYS A 91 -28.70 -33.53 0.34
N LYS A 92 -29.83 -32.95 0.77
CA LYS A 92 -31.08 -32.90 -0.02
C LYS A 92 -30.88 -32.12 -1.32
N ASN A 93 -30.22 -30.97 -1.27
CA ASN A 93 -29.94 -30.15 -2.46
C ASN A 93 -28.94 -30.85 -3.40
N MET A 94 -27.88 -31.45 -2.87
CA MET A 94 -26.90 -32.19 -3.68
C MET A 94 -27.54 -33.39 -4.39
N ARG A 95 -28.40 -34.16 -3.71
CA ARG A 95 -29.13 -35.27 -4.34
C ARG A 95 -30.11 -34.81 -5.41
N ARG A 96 -30.71 -33.62 -5.26
CA ARG A 96 -31.56 -33.01 -6.29
C ARG A 96 -30.76 -32.52 -7.50
N ALA A 97 -29.55 -32.02 -7.29
CA ALA A 97 -28.73 -31.43 -8.36
C ALA A 97 -27.91 -32.46 -9.13
N PHE A 98 -27.56 -33.59 -8.50
CA PHE A 98 -26.57 -34.54 -9.04
C PHE A 98 -26.96 -36.02 -8.87
N GLY A 99 -28.19 -36.33 -8.43
CA GLY A 99 -28.64 -37.69 -8.19
C GLY A 99 -29.51 -38.24 -9.32
N ASP A 100 -28.86 -38.76 -10.36
CA ASP A 100 -29.42 -39.76 -11.28
C ASP A 100 -28.52 -41.01 -11.20
#